data_AF-A0A975MZ46-F1
#
_entry.id   AF-A0A975MZ46-F1
#
_cell.length_a   1.000
_cell.length_b   1.000
_cell.length_c   1.000
_cell.angle_alpha   90.00
_cell.angle_beta   90.00
_cell.angle_gamma   90.00
#
_symmetry.space_group_name_H-M   'P 1'
#
loop_
_entity.id
_entity.type
_entity.pdbx_description
1 polymer ?
#
loop_
_entity_poly.entity_id
_entity_poly.type
_entity_poly.pdbx_seq_one_letter_code
_entity_poly.pdbx_strand_id
1 'polypeptide(L)'
;MPDWPSDHQVLDTAEKLGAKIIDLLNDAGGDAWPGSPGIPGSPGDTIVRSLHHDALDVLSLDPQKISDEFERMQTVCRSMSLTESSDLIDAFRSIDYSVQDWQGDGARAFQPQVSMIQGFVGQQSKYTLATIRSLVVLLGISTHIRKDYCALAAATMAAADKAMKLSEEADTKYAIGLGASLVTTLTGIGLGGSILSTTVGFIISASGTTIQRAVDDATYKDVAKGYTGGRSQIIDAFKSGINDAKSIIEKARSEMSAEKNELFAPTPPVIDVTKPEFHYSAFYSAARDVSQFDARVEGEKVKADGARRPDGASKPKSVLQQRLDG
;
A
#
# COMPACT_ATOMS: atom_id res chain seq x y z
N MET A 1 -10.90 -13.48 15.60
CA MET A 1 -9.51 -13.86 15.33
C MET A 1 -9.26 -13.71 13.84
N PRO A 2 -8.10 -13.21 13.41
CA PRO A 2 -7.77 -13.15 12.00
C PRO A 2 -7.78 -14.55 11.36
N ASP A 3 -8.23 -14.62 10.11
CA ASP A 3 -8.56 -15.86 9.40
C ASP A 3 -7.34 -16.54 8.74
N TRP A 4 -6.12 -16.37 9.23
CA TRP A 4 -4.90 -16.94 8.63
C TRP A 4 -4.10 -17.82 9.61
N PRO A 5 -3.37 -18.85 9.11
CA PRO A 5 -2.49 -19.64 9.94
C PRO A 5 -1.42 -18.78 10.62
N SER A 6 -1.25 -18.98 11.93
CA SER A 6 -0.16 -18.39 12.72
C SER A 6 1.19 -18.97 12.33
N ASP A 7 2.27 -18.25 12.64
CA ASP A 7 3.65 -18.68 12.40
C ASP A 7 3.91 -20.06 13.04
N HIS A 8 3.45 -20.25 14.28
CA HIS A 8 3.54 -21.53 14.97
C HIS A 8 2.82 -22.64 14.21
N GLN A 9 1.60 -22.41 13.71
CA GLN A 9 0.85 -23.42 12.95
C GLN A 9 1.57 -23.80 11.65
N VAL A 10 2.16 -22.83 10.95
CA VAL A 10 2.90 -23.09 9.71
C VAL A 10 4.17 -23.91 9.98
N LEU A 11 4.93 -23.55 11.02
CA LEU A 11 6.14 -24.27 11.43
C LEU A 11 5.83 -25.70 11.94
N ASP A 12 4.83 -25.84 12.82
CA ASP A 12 4.35 -27.14 13.31
C ASP A 12 3.86 -28.04 12.16
N THR A 13 3.20 -27.46 11.16
CA THR A 13 2.78 -28.18 9.94
C THR A 13 3.99 -28.68 9.14
N ALA A 14 5.06 -27.89 9.05
CA ALA A 14 6.30 -28.28 8.38
C ALA A 14 7.00 -29.44 9.11
N GLU A 15 7.05 -29.38 10.44
CA GLU A 15 7.62 -30.44 11.29
C GLU A 15 6.84 -31.75 11.14
N LYS A 16 5.50 -31.69 11.22
CA LYS A 16 4.62 -32.86 11.02
C LYS A 16 4.77 -33.47 9.63
N LEU A 17 4.86 -32.63 8.60
CA LEU A 17 5.12 -33.08 7.24
C LEU A 17 6.49 -33.78 7.14
N GLY A 18 7.53 -33.22 7.75
CA GLY A 18 8.87 -33.81 7.77
C GLY A 18 8.89 -35.19 8.43
N ALA A 19 8.28 -35.32 9.60
CA ALA A 19 8.11 -36.60 10.28
C ALA A 19 7.39 -37.61 9.39
N LYS A 20 6.28 -37.21 8.76
CA LYS A 20 5.48 -38.09 7.90
C LYS A 20 6.24 -38.55 6.64
N ILE A 21 7.07 -37.70 6.05
CA ILE A 21 7.91 -38.06 4.89
C ILE A 21 9.00 -39.06 5.31
N ILE A 22 9.58 -38.89 6.51
CA ILE A 22 10.55 -39.84 7.07
C ILE A 22 9.90 -41.20 7.32
N ASP A 23 8.68 -41.23 7.87
CA ASP A 23 7.93 -42.48 8.07
C ASP A 23 7.70 -43.21 6.74
N LEU A 24 7.27 -42.50 5.70
CA LEU A 24 7.07 -43.05 4.36
C LEU A 24 8.37 -43.60 3.76
N LEU A 25 9.51 -42.94 3.99
CA LEU A 25 10.83 -43.40 3.54
C LEU A 25 11.25 -44.69 4.24
N ASN A 26 10.98 -44.80 5.54
CA ASN A 26 11.28 -45.99 6.32
C ASN A 26 10.41 -47.18 5.89
N ASP A 27 9.13 -46.94 5.59
CA ASP A 27 8.19 -47.95 5.10
C ASP A 27 8.56 -48.49 3.71
N ALA A 28 9.07 -47.63 2.83
CA ALA A 28 9.46 -48.00 1.46
C ALA A 28 10.67 -48.96 1.36
N GLY A 29 11.30 -49.33 2.47
CA GLY A 29 12.22 -50.48 2.56
C GLY A 29 13.53 -50.40 1.74
N GLY A 30 13.93 -49.22 1.26
CA GLY A 30 15.19 -49.06 0.52
C GLY A 30 16.43 -49.10 1.41
N ASP A 31 17.58 -49.57 0.89
CA ASP A 31 18.89 -49.66 1.57
C ASP A 31 19.43 -48.31 2.15
N ALA A 32 18.75 -47.20 1.87
CA ALA A 32 19.09 -45.87 2.35
C ALA A 32 18.19 -45.46 3.53
N TRP A 33 18.46 -45.99 4.72
CA TRP A 33 17.90 -45.45 5.96
C TRP A 33 18.23 -43.95 6.05
N PRO A 34 17.23 -43.05 6.14
CA PRO A 34 17.49 -41.62 6.13
C PRO A 34 18.18 -41.11 7.41
N GLY A 35 18.35 -41.94 8.43
CA GLY A 35 18.88 -41.50 9.73
C GLY A 35 17.81 -40.82 10.56
N SER A 36 18.02 -40.75 11.88
CA SER A 36 17.09 -40.07 12.77
C SER A 36 17.10 -38.56 12.49
N PRO A 37 15.94 -37.87 12.46
CA PRO A 37 15.86 -36.42 12.22
C PRO A 37 16.60 -35.56 13.26
N GLY A 38 17.00 -36.14 14.40
CA GLY A 38 17.80 -35.47 15.42
C GLY A 38 19.32 -35.59 15.25
N ILE A 39 19.82 -36.27 14.21
CA ILE A 39 21.27 -36.39 13.94
C ILE A 39 21.68 -35.34 12.91
N PRO A 40 22.51 -34.34 13.29
CA PRO A 40 22.95 -33.28 12.38
C PRO A 40 23.62 -33.84 11.13
N GLY A 41 23.10 -33.44 9.96
CA GLY A 41 23.64 -33.83 8.65
C GLY A 41 23.14 -35.17 8.13
N SER A 42 22.22 -35.85 8.84
CA SER A 42 21.53 -37.01 8.29
C SER A 42 20.60 -36.62 7.14
N PRO A 43 20.30 -37.53 6.20
CA PRO A 43 19.26 -37.30 5.21
C PRO A 43 17.90 -36.89 5.81
N GLY A 44 17.50 -37.47 6.94
CA GLY A 44 16.27 -37.13 7.67
C GLY A 44 16.28 -35.70 8.22
N ASP A 45 17.39 -35.27 8.82
CA ASP A 45 17.59 -33.90 9.27
C ASP A 45 17.61 -32.91 8.09
N THR A 46 18.17 -33.31 6.95
CA THR A 46 18.16 -32.51 5.71
C THR A 46 16.72 -32.29 5.18
N ILE A 47 15.87 -33.31 5.23
CA ILE A 47 14.46 -33.21 4.82
C ILE A 47 13.72 -32.24 5.74
N VAL A 48 13.83 -32.41 7.05
CA VAL A 48 13.17 -31.54 8.03
C VAL A 48 13.63 -30.09 7.87
N ARG A 49 14.94 -29.86 7.72
CA ARG A 49 15.49 -28.51 7.49
C ARG A 49 14.99 -27.89 6.18
N SER A 50 14.86 -28.68 5.11
CA SER A 50 14.31 -28.18 3.84
C SER A 50 12.87 -27.73 3.98
N LEU A 51 12.01 -28.53 4.64
CA LEU A 51 10.60 -28.19 4.84
C LEU A 51 10.43 -27.00 5.77
N HIS A 52 11.30 -26.90 6.78
CA HIS A 52 11.36 -25.72 7.65
C HIS A 52 11.77 -24.48 6.87
N HIS A 53 12.73 -24.58 5.95
CA HIS A 53 13.10 -23.47 5.07
C HIS A 53 11.91 -23.04 4.18
N ASP A 54 11.15 -23.99 3.65
CA ASP A 54 9.94 -23.71 2.87
C ASP A 54 8.87 -22.98 3.70
N ALA A 55 8.73 -23.38 4.98
CA ALA A 55 7.86 -22.68 5.92
C ALA A 55 8.33 -21.25 6.18
N LEU A 56 9.64 -21.03 6.34
CA LEU A 56 10.22 -19.70 6.51
C LEU A 56 10.03 -18.82 5.27
N ASP A 57 10.10 -19.38 4.06
CA ASP A 57 9.83 -18.66 2.82
C ASP A 57 8.40 -18.10 2.80
N VAL A 58 7.39 -18.90 3.17
CA VAL A 58 5.99 -18.45 3.21
C VAL A 58 5.67 -17.56 4.42
N LEU A 59 6.50 -17.60 5.47
CA LEU A 59 6.43 -16.72 6.64
C LEU A 59 7.22 -15.42 6.48
N SER A 60 7.96 -15.26 5.38
CA SER A 60 8.78 -14.06 5.12
C SER A 60 7.98 -12.75 5.11
N LEU A 61 6.66 -12.83 4.84
CA LEU A 61 5.73 -11.73 5.02
C LEU A 61 4.86 -11.93 6.27
N ASP A 62 4.86 -10.89 7.11
CA ASP A 62 4.08 -10.82 8.33
C ASP A 62 2.76 -10.06 8.05
N PRO A 63 1.61 -10.76 7.96
CA PRO A 63 0.33 -10.15 7.62
C PRO A 63 -0.12 -9.12 8.67
N GLN A 64 0.25 -9.30 9.94
CA GLN A 64 -0.13 -8.34 10.98
C GLN A 64 0.62 -7.03 10.78
N LYS A 65 1.93 -7.07 10.58
CA LYS A 65 2.71 -5.85 10.30
C LYS A 65 2.25 -5.14 9.03
N ILE A 66 1.87 -5.89 7.99
CA ILE A 66 1.33 -5.31 6.76
C ILE A 66 -0.03 -4.65 7.03
N SER A 67 -0.89 -5.28 7.84
CA SER A 67 -2.18 -4.71 8.25
C SER A 67 -2.00 -3.42 9.07
N ASP A 68 -1.08 -3.43 10.04
CA ASP A 68 -0.78 -2.26 10.88
C ASP A 68 -0.27 -1.08 10.01
N GLU A 69 0.61 -1.38 9.05
CA GLU A 69 1.14 -0.39 8.11
C GLU A 69 0.07 0.13 7.14
N PHE A 70 -0.85 -0.74 6.71
CA PHE A 70 -2.01 -0.35 5.90
C PHE A 70 -2.91 0.63 6.66
N GLU A 71 -3.23 0.36 7.92
CA GLU A 71 -4.04 1.26 8.76
C GLU A 71 -3.34 2.61 9.00
N ARG A 72 -2.02 2.57 9.24
CA ARG A 72 -1.19 3.78 9.36
C ARG A 72 -1.25 4.62 8.09
N MET A 73 -1.06 4.00 6.93
CA MET A 73 -1.05 4.69 5.65
C MET A 73 -2.43 5.22 5.24
N GLN A 74 -3.51 4.54 5.60
CA GLN A 74 -4.87 5.06 5.42
C GLN A 74 -5.13 6.31 6.24
N THR A 75 -4.68 6.32 7.50
CA THR A 75 -4.80 7.50 8.36
C THR A 75 -4.08 8.69 7.74
N VAL A 76 -2.85 8.47 7.24
CA VAL A 76 -2.07 9.47 6.51
C VAL A 76 -2.81 9.94 5.25
N CYS A 77 -3.31 9.03 4.41
CA CYS A 77 -4.04 9.37 3.18
C CYS A 77 -5.28 10.21 3.45
N ARG A 78 -6.06 9.89 4.49
CA ARG A 78 -7.25 10.64 4.90
C ARG A 78 -6.90 12.04 5.39
N SER A 79 -5.82 12.17 6.17
CA SER A 79 -5.36 13.48 6.64
C SER A 79 -4.94 14.41 5.50
N MET A 80 -4.54 13.84 4.34
CA MET A 80 -4.17 14.57 3.12
C MET A 80 -5.32 14.73 2.11
N SER A 81 -6.49 14.17 2.38
CA SER A 81 -7.61 14.22 1.45
C SER A 81 -8.31 15.58 1.51
N LEU A 82 -8.34 16.30 0.38
CA LEU A 82 -9.05 17.58 0.25
C LEU A 82 -10.58 17.45 0.35
N THR A 83 -11.11 16.23 0.35
CA THR A 83 -12.54 15.95 0.48
C THR A 83 -12.94 15.39 1.84
N GLU A 84 -11.98 14.88 2.63
CA GLU A 84 -12.26 14.20 3.90
C GLU A 84 -11.57 14.85 5.11
N SER A 85 -10.45 15.54 4.93
CA SER A 85 -9.73 16.20 6.01
C SER A 85 -10.37 17.55 6.33
N SER A 86 -11.12 17.62 7.44
CA SER A 86 -11.72 18.87 7.92
C SER A 86 -10.66 19.96 8.10
N ASP A 87 -9.51 19.59 8.66
CA ASP A 87 -8.42 20.52 8.96
C ASP A 87 -7.84 21.14 7.68
N LEU A 88 -7.63 20.35 6.62
CA LEU A 88 -7.20 20.90 5.33
C LEU A 88 -8.28 21.74 4.67
N ILE A 89 -9.53 21.28 4.69
CA ILE A 89 -10.66 22.02 4.12
C ILE A 89 -10.80 23.38 4.81
N ASP A 90 -10.74 23.41 6.14
CA ASP A 90 -10.87 24.64 6.92
C ASP A 90 -9.64 25.53 6.77
N ALA A 91 -8.43 24.97 6.65
CA ALA A 91 -7.22 25.72 6.32
C ALA A 91 -7.34 26.41 4.95
N PHE A 92 -7.77 25.69 3.90
CA PHE A 92 -7.95 26.29 2.57
C PHE A 92 -9.08 27.32 2.55
N ARG A 93 -10.19 27.07 3.24
CA ARG A 93 -11.26 28.08 3.40
C ARG A 93 -10.76 29.32 4.12
N SER A 94 -9.98 29.14 5.19
CA SER A 94 -9.39 30.27 5.93
C SER A 94 -8.43 31.07 5.04
N ILE A 95 -7.64 30.41 4.20
CA ILE A 95 -6.78 31.07 3.22
C ILE A 95 -7.64 31.87 2.23
N ASP A 96 -8.68 31.26 1.64
CA ASP A 96 -9.57 31.95 0.71
C ASP A 96 -10.23 33.18 1.34
N TYR A 97 -10.77 33.05 2.56
CA TYR A 97 -11.32 34.18 3.33
C TYR A 97 -10.27 35.25 3.65
N SER A 98 -9.01 34.86 3.85
CA SER A 98 -7.94 35.81 4.15
C SER A 98 -7.52 36.64 2.94
N VAL A 99 -7.65 36.08 1.72
CA VAL A 99 -7.19 36.66 0.46
C VAL A 99 -8.32 37.35 -0.32
N GLN A 100 -9.59 37.01 -0.09
CA GLN A 100 -10.73 37.55 -0.87
C GLN A 100 -10.81 39.09 -0.91
N ASP A 101 -10.34 39.76 0.15
CA ASP A 101 -10.38 41.23 0.29
C ASP A 101 -9.12 41.93 -0.24
N TRP A 102 -8.17 41.17 -0.79
CA TRP A 102 -6.93 41.68 -1.36
C TRP A 102 -7.08 41.86 -2.87
N GLN A 103 -6.64 43.02 -3.36
CA GLN A 103 -6.71 43.41 -4.76
C GLN A 103 -5.32 43.80 -5.27
N GLY A 104 -5.12 43.70 -6.58
CA GLY A 104 -3.87 44.03 -7.25
C GLY A 104 -3.19 42.83 -7.90
N ASP A 105 -2.05 43.08 -8.56
CA ASP A 105 -1.30 42.07 -9.31
C ASP A 105 -0.70 40.99 -8.41
N GLY A 106 -0.40 41.35 -7.16
CA GLY A 106 0.14 40.44 -6.17
C GLY A 106 -0.89 39.45 -5.63
N ALA A 107 -2.11 39.91 -5.33
CA ALA A 107 -3.21 39.03 -4.94
C ALA A 107 -3.56 38.03 -6.06
N ARG A 108 -3.53 38.50 -7.32
CA ARG A 108 -3.69 37.65 -8.52
C ARG A 108 -2.55 36.65 -8.72
N ALA A 109 -1.33 36.97 -8.30
CA ALA A 109 -0.19 36.06 -8.35
C ALA A 109 -0.14 35.07 -7.16
N PHE A 110 -0.77 35.40 -6.03
CA PHE A 110 -0.90 34.52 -4.87
C PHE A 110 -1.98 33.44 -5.06
N GLN A 111 -3.10 33.76 -5.71
CA GLN A 111 -4.19 32.80 -5.98
C GLN A 111 -3.71 31.49 -6.65
N PRO A 112 -2.86 31.52 -7.69
CA PRO A 112 -2.26 30.32 -8.26
C PRO A 112 -1.45 29.49 -7.25
N GLN A 113 -0.81 30.11 -6.25
CA GLN A 113 -0.01 29.38 -5.26
C GLN A 113 -0.89 28.52 -4.35
N VAL A 114 -2.09 28.99 -3.98
CA VAL A 114 -3.04 28.19 -3.21
C VAL A 114 -3.47 26.96 -4.02
N SER A 115 -3.76 27.13 -5.31
CA SER A 115 -4.05 26.04 -6.23
C SER A 115 -2.86 25.08 -6.39
N MET A 116 -1.62 25.58 -6.40
CA MET A 116 -0.41 24.75 -6.44
C MET A 116 -0.25 23.91 -5.17
N ILE A 117 -0.53 24.48 -4.00
CA ILE A 117 -0.51 23.74 -2.71
C ILE A 117 -1.60 22.65 -2.72
N GLN A 118 -2.82 22.97 -3.16
CA GLN A 118 -3.90 21.98 -3.33
C GLN A 118 -3.48 20.86 -4.29
N GLY A 119 -2.89 21.22 -5.43
CA GLY A 119 -2.35 20.26 -6.40
C GLY A 119 -1.29 19.35 -5.78
N PHE A 120 -0.34 19.91 -5.04
CA PHE A 120 0.69 19.14 -4.34
C PHE A 120 0.10 18.18 -3.30
N VAL A 121 -0.83 18.64 -2.47
CA VAL A 121 -1.51 17.79 -1.47
C VAL A 121 -2.28 16.67 -2.17
N GLY A 122 -2.98 16.97 -3.26
CA GLY A 122 -3.66 15.97 -4.10
C GLY A 122 -2.69 14.93 -4.69
N GLN A 123 -1.52 15.37 -5.15
CA GLN A 123 -0.45 14.47 -5.62
C GLN A 123 0.06 13.56 -4.49
N GLN A 124 0.34 14.10 -3.29
CA GLN A 124 0.76 13.30 -2.14
C GLN A 124 -0.30 12.26 -1.75
N SER A 125 -1.58 12.66 -1.76
CA SER A 125 -2.70 11.73 -1.53
C SER A 125 -2.76 10.62 -2.59
N LYS A 126 -2.60 10.97 -3.88
CA LYS A 126 -2.58 10.00 -4.99
C LYS A 126 -1.46 8.96 -4.83
N TYR A 127 -0.24 9.40 -4.51
CA TYR A 127 0.90 8.48 -4.36
C TYR A 127 0.84 7.65 -3.07
N THR A 128 0.29 8.22 -1.99
CA THR A 128 -0.02 7.48 -0.76
C THR A 128 -1.04 6.37 -1.02
N LEU A 129 -2.06 6.63 -1.84
CA LEU A 129 -3.04 5.63 -2.26
C LEU A 129 -2.41 4.48 -3.05
N ALA A 130 -1.39 4.75 -3.86
CA ALA A 130 -0.64 3.69 -4.55
C ALA A 130 0.09 2.77 -3.56
N THR A 131 0.69 3.33 -2.49
CA THR A 131 1.28 2.54 -1.41
C THR A 131 0.23 1.69 -0.69
N ILE A 132 -0.93 2.25 -0.37
CA ILE A 132 -2.05 1.51 0.24
C ILE A 132 -2.47 0.32 -0.64
N ARG A 133 -2.59 0.53 -1.95
CA ARG A 133 -2.91 -0.55 -2.91
C ARG A 133 -1.85 -1.65 -2.90
N SER A 134 -0.57 -1.30 -2.83
CA SER A 134 0.53 -2.26 -2.74
C SER A 134 0.47 -3.08 -1.43
N LEU A 135 0.17 -2.44 -0.29
CA LEU A 135 0.01 -3.12 1.00
C LEU A 135 -1.17 -4.10 1.00
N VAL A 136 -2.27 -3.75 0.34
CA VAL A 136 -3.41 -4.67 0.15
C VAL A 136 -3.00 -5.94 -0.59
N VAL A 137 -2.19 -5.82 -1.64
CA VAL A 137 -1.66 -6.96 -2.38
C VAL A 137 -0.84 -7.86 -1.47
N LEU A 138 0.12 -7.26 -0.75
CA LEU A 138 0.98 -7.99 0.18
C LEU A 138 0.20 -8.67 1.30
N LEU A 139 -0.86 -8.02 1.83
CA LEU A 139 -1.73 -8.61 2.85
C LEU A 139 -2.50 -9.82 2.30
N GLY A 140 -3.07 -9.70 1.10
CA GLY A 140 -3.74 -10.81 0.43
C GLY A 140 -2.79 -12.00 0.23
N ILE A 141 -1.63 -11.76 -0.35
CA ILE A 141 -0.66 -12.83 -0.63
C ILE A 141 -0.13 -13.47 0.66
N SER A 142 0.25 -12.67 1.66
CA SER A 142 0.80 -13.19 2.93
C SER A 142 -0.19 -14.06 3.70
N THR A 143 -1.49 -13.78 3.60
CA THR A 143 -2.53 -14.61 4.23
C THR A 143 -2.83 -15.87 3.42
N HIS A 144 -2.93 -15.75 2.09
CA HIS A 144 -3.21 -16.90 1.21
C HIS A 144 -2.06 -17.89 1.16
N ILE A 145 -0.81 -17.44 1.06
CA ILE A 145 0.34 -18.31 0.92
C ILE A 145 0.51 -19.26 2.11
N ARG A 146 0.20 -18.78 3.32
CA ARG A 146 0.21 -19.58 4.55
C ARG A 146 -0.87 -20.66 4.51
N LYS A 147 -2.07 -20.33 4.05
CA LYS A 147 -3.18 -21.29 3.87
C LYS A 147 -2.82 -22.35 2.83
N ASP A 148 -2.31 -21.93 1.68
CA ASP A 148 -1.97 -22.82 0.58
C ASP A 148 -0.81 -23.76 0.96
N TYR A 149 0.19 -23.26 1.70
CA TYR A 149 1.25 -24.11 2.25
C TYR A 149 0.71 -25.15 3.22
N CYS A 150 -0.13 -24.75 4.18
CA CYS A 150 -0.72 -25.69 5.14
C CYS A 150 -1.59 -26.74 4.44
N ALA A 151 -2.36 -26.34 3.42
CA ALA A 151 -3.19 -27.23 2.62
C ALA A 151 -2.34 -28.21 1.81
N LEU A 152 -1.27 -27.75 1.17
CA LEU A 152 -0.32 -28.61 0.46
C LEU A 152 0.32 -29.62 1.40
N ALA A 153 0.77 -29.18 2.58
CA ALA A 153 1.36 -30.06 3.57
C ALA A 153 0.36 -31.11 4.07
N ALA A 154 -0.88 -30.71 4.39
CA ALA A 154 -1.93 -31.64 4.79
C ALA A 154 -2.26 -32.66 3.69
N ALA A 155 -2.37 -32.22 2.43
CA ALA A 155 -2.59 -33.11 1.30
C ALA A 155 -1.42 -34.08 1.07
N THR A 156 -0.19 -33.60 1.27
CA THR A 156 1.02 -34.44 1.15
C THR A 156 1.09 -35.48 2.27
N MET A 157 0.76 -35.10 3.50
CA MET A 157 0.68 -36.05 4.63
C MET A 157 -0.39 -37.12 4.38
N ALA A 158 -1.57 -36.74 3.87
CA ALA A 158 -2.62 -37.69 3.53
C ALA A 158 -2.22 -38.63 2.38
N ALA A 159 -1.47 -38.13 1.39
CA ALA A 159 -0.93 -38.94 0.31
C ALA A 159 0.13 -39.93 0.83
N ALA A 160 1.00 -39.50 1.77
CA ALA A 160 1.96 -40.37 2.42
C ALA A 160 1.28 -41.46 3.25
N ASP A 161 0.27 -41.11 4.06
CA ASP A 161 -0.51 -42.07 4.85
C ASP A 161 -1.17 -43.14 3.99
N LYS A 162 -1.75 -42.73 2.87
CA LYS A 162 -2.42 -43.68 1.98
C LYS A 162 -1.41 -44.46 1.12
N ALA A 163 -0.23 -43.93 0.81
CA ALA A 163 0.86 -44.69 0.17
C ALA A 163 1.39 -45.80 1.10
N MET A 164 1.58 -45.52 2.40
CA MET A 164 1.94 -46.53 3.40
C MET A 164 0.84 -47.60 3.51
N LYS A 165 -0.45 -47.21 3.55
CA LYS A 165 -1.57 -48.18 3.55
C LYS A 165 -1.70 -48.99 2.25
N LEU A 166 -1.37 -48.42 1.10
CA LEU A 166 -1.38 -49.16 -0.17
C LEU A 166 -0.19 -50.11 -0.32
N SER A 167 0.92 -49.86 0.40
CA SER A 167 1.98 -50.85 0.58
C SER A 167 1.43 -52.10 1.31
N GLU A 168 0.40 -51.91 2.15
CA GLU A 168 -0.33 -52.98 2.84
C GLU A 168 -1.49 -53.58 2.01
N GLU A 169 -2.16 -52.81 1.14
CA GLU A 169 -3.36 -53.22 0.38
C GLU A 169 -3.33 -52.73 -1.10
N ALA A 170 -3.27 -53.65 -2.07
CA ALA A 170 -3.13 -53.31 -3.50
C ALA A 170 -4.39 -52.66 -4.14
N ASP A 171 -4.15 -51.70 -5.04
CA ASP A 171 -5.05 -51.00 -5.99
C ASP A 171 -5.99 -49.88 -5.48
N THR A 172 -5.59 -48.60 -5.60
CA THR A 172 -6.55 -47.47 -5.76
C THR A 172 -5.95 -46.15 -6.31
N LYS A 173 -6.72 -45.40 -7.11
CA LYS A 173 -6.39 -44.08 -7.72
C LYS A 173 -6.56 -42.86 -6.80
N TYR A 174 -5.94 -41.72 -7.14
CA TYR A 174 -5.97 -40.45 -6.39
C TYR A 174 -6.13 -39.18 -7.24
N ALA A 175 -6.62 -38.11 -6.61
CA ALA A 175 -6.52 -36.72 -7.06
C ALA A 175 -6.09 -35.82 -5.88
N ILE A 176 -5.03 -35.02 -6.05
CA ILE A 176 -4.64 -33.98 -5.07
C ILE A 176 -5.35 -32.69 -5.46
N GLY A 177 -6.45 -32.38 -4.79
CA GLY A 177 -7.15 -31.11 -4.98
C GLY A 177 -6.49 -30.00 -4.19
N LEU A 178 -5.54 -29.27 -4.80
CA LEU A 178 -5.17 -27.94 -4.28
C LEU A 178 -6.32 -26.99 -4.63
N GLY A 179 -7.02 -26.51 -3.61
CA GLY A 179 -8.24 -25.73 -3.75
C GLY A 179 -8.01 -24.40 -4.46
N ALA A 180 -8.91 -24.07 -5.38
CA ALA A 180 -9.03 -22.75 -5.97
C ALA A 180 -9.39 -21.73 -4.87
N SER A 181 -8.39 -21.03 -4.34
CA SER A 181 -8.61 -19.88 -3.48
C SER A 181 -9.05 -18.69 -4.34
N LEU A 182 -10.35 -18.63 -4.63
CA LEU A 182 -11.00 -17.44 -5.20
C LEU A 182 -10.88 -16.29 -4.19
N VAL A 183 -10.02 -15.32 -4.50
CA VAL A 183 -9.91 -14.08 -3.74
C VAL A 183 -11.22 -13.31 -3.90
N THR A 184 -12.04 -13.37 -2.86
CA THR A 184 -13.09 -12.39 -2.64
C THR A 184 -12.85 -11.81 -1.25
N THR A 185 -12.97 -10.48 -1.13
CA THR A 185 -13.13 -9.68 0.11
C THR A 185 -11.88 -8.95 0.63
N LEU A 186 -11.72 -7.69 0.20
CA LEU A 186 -11.53 -6.56 1.13
C LEU A 186 -12.71 -5.59 0.97
N THR A 187 -13.94 -6.09 1.07
CA THR A 187 -15.14 -5.25 1.19
C THR A 187 -15.48 -4.91 2.64
N GLY A 188 -14.57 -5.17 3.59
CA GLY A 188 -14.91 -5.20 5.02
C GLY A 188 -14.10 -4.30 5.96
N ILE A 189 -13.18 -3.46 5.49
CA ILE A 189 -12.58 -2.45 6.38
C ILE A 189 -13.43 -1.20 6.26
N GLY A 190 -14.48 -1.16 7.08
CA GLY A 190 -15.44 -0.08 7.22
C GLY A 190 -14.74 1.21 7.59
N LEU A 191 -14.31 1.94 6.58
CA LEU A 191 -13.66 3.23 6.68
C LEU A 191 -14.51 4.16 5.82
N GLY A 192 -15.32 4.95 6.51
CA GLY A 192 -16.29 5.86 5.91
C GLY A 192 -15.75 6.58 4.68
N GLY A 193 -16.59 6.59 3.64
CA GLY A 193 -16.52 7.48 2.48
C GLY A 193 -15.48 7.15 1.42
N SER A 194 -15.89 6.47 0.34
CA SER A 194 -15.30 6.54 -1.01
C SER A 194 -13.85 6.14 -1.34
N ILE A 195 -12.86 6.14 -0.43
CA ILE A 195 -11.46 5.90 -0.85
C ILE A 195 -11.16 4.43 -1.23
N LEU A 196 -11.99 3.49 -0.78
CA LEU A 196 -11.80 2.04 -1.02
C LEU A 196 -12.88 1.39 -1.88
N SER A 197 -13.89 2.12 -2.37
CA SER A 197 -14.94 1.51 -3.20
C SER A 197 -14.45 1.04 -4.58
N THR A 198 -13.20 1.35 -4.94
CA THR A 198 -12.50 0.72 -6.06
C THR A 198 -11.60 -0.40 -5.55
N THR A 199 -12.19 -1.42 -4.93
CA THR A 199 -11.50 -2.68 -4.64
C THR A 199 -11.01 -3.27 -5.96
N VAL A 200 -9.70 -3.20 -6.19
CA VAL A 200 -9.05 -4.01 -7.22
C VAL A 200 -9.28 -5.46 -6.82
N GLY A 201 -10.12 -6.16 -7.56
CA GLY A 201 -10.28 -7.60 -7.44
C GLY A 201 -8.96 -8.24 -7.82
N PHE A 202 -8.17 -8.63 -6.84
CA PHE A 202 -6.99 -9.44 -7.07
C PHE A 202 -7.45 -10.86 -7.38
N ILE A 203 -7.77 -11.14 -8.63
CA ILE A 203 -7.93 -12.51 -9.07
C ILE A 203 -6.53 -13.13 -9.06
N ILE A 204 -6.13 -13.80 -7.97
CA ILE A 204 -5.08 -14.83 -8.06
C ILE A 204 -5.73 -16.01 -8.80
N SER A 205 -5.82 -15.91 -10.13
CA SER A 205 -6.21 -17.01 -11.02
C SER A 205 -5.02 -17.90 -11.33
N ALA A 206 -4.15 -18.12 -10.36
CA ALA A 206 -3.12 -19.14 -10.46
C ALA A 206 -3.73 -20.46 -9.97
N SER A 207 -4.03 -21.34 -10.93
CA SER A 207 -4.24 -22.78 -10.75
C SER A 207 -5.53 -23.28 -10.07
N GLY A 208 -6.70 -22.77 -10.49
CA GLY A 208 -7.98 -23.44 -10.18
C GLY A 208 -8.20 -24.79 -10.90
N THR A 209 -7.29 -25.22 -11.78
CA THR A 209 -7.56 -26.37 -12.67
C THR A 209 -6.44 -27.40 -12.84
N THR A 210 -5.28 -27.38 -12.17
CA THR A 210 -4.28 -28.44 -12.50
C THR A 210 -3.22 -28.74 -11.43
N ILE A 211 -3.57 -29.58 -10.46
CA ILE A 211 -2.72 -30.73 -10.07
C ILE A 211 -3.59 -31.98 -9.86
N GLN A 212 -4.37 -32.36 -10.87
CA GLN A 212 -4.84 -33.74 -10.97
C GLN A 212 -3.67 -34.62 -11.43
N ARG A 213 -2.74 -34.94 -10.53
CA ARG A 213 -1.86 -36.09 -10.73
C ARG A 213 -2.60 -37.31 -10.21
N ALA A 214 -3.10 -38.11 -11.16
CA ALA A 214 -3.39 -39.51 -10.92
C ALA A 214 -2.05 -40.18 -10.60
N VAL A 215 -1.93 -40.65 -9.36
CA VAL A 215 -0.80 -41.48 -8.93
C VAL A 215 -1.31 -42.92 -8.95
N ASP A 216 -1.07 -43.60 -10.06
CA ASP A 216 -1.13 -45.06 -10.12
C ASP A 216 0.18 -45.57 -9.46
N ASP A 217 0.10 -46.55 -8.55
CA ASP A 217 1.23 -47.10 -7.77
C ASP A 217 2.05 -46.09 -6.95
N ALA A 218 1.41 -45.36 -6.02
CA ALA A 218 2.04 -44.27 -5.26
C ALA A 218 3.30 -44.68 -4.49
N THR A 219 4.45 -44.51 -5.12
CA THR A 219 5.75 -44.65 -4.48
C THR A 219 6.10 -43.36 -3.74
N TYR A 220 7.06 -43.42 -2.82
CA TYR A 220 7.68 -42.23 -2.21
C TYR A 220 7.99 -41.13 -3.24
N LYS A 221 8.43 -41.51 -4.45
CA LYS A 221 8.78 -40.58 -5.53
C LYS A 221 7.58 -39.73 -5.98
N ASP A 222 6.38 -40.28 -5.98
CA ASP A 222 5.17 -39.58 -6.46
C ASP A 222 4.67 -38.56 -5.43
N VAL A 223 4.72 -38.92 -4.14
CA VAL A 223 4.42 -37.98 -3.04
C VAL A 223 5.42 -36.82 -3.05
N ALA A 224 6.72 -37.11 -3.16
CA ALA A 224 7.76 -36.09 -3.23
C ALA A 224 7.62 -35.19 -4.48
N LYS A 225 7.30 -35.76 -5.65
CA LYS A 225 7.07 -35.02 -6.90
C LYS A 225 5.79 -34.17 -6.84
N GLY A 226 4.77 -34.64 -6.12
CA GLY A 226 3.54 -33.88 -5.84
C GLY A 226 3.83 -32.66 -4.97
N TYR A 227 4.52 -32.87 -3.84
CA TYR A 227 4.91 -31.80 -2.94
C TYR A 227 5.78 -30.74 -3.63
N THR A 228 6.87 -31.16 -4.27
CA THR A 228 7.81 -30.24 -4.96
C THR A 228 7.12 -29.46 -6.08
N GLY A 229 6.21 -30.08 -6.83
CA GLY A 229 5.39 -29.40 -7.84
C GLY A 229 4.46 -28.35 -7.23
N GLY A 230 3.71 -28.70 -6.20
CA GLY A 230 2.81 -27.78 -5.49
C GLY A 230 3.56 -26.63 -4.82
N ARG A 231 4.69 -26.92 -4.17
CA ARG A 231 5.58 -25.94 -3.56
C ARG A 231 6.06 -24.91 -4.59
N SER A 232 6.54 -25.35 -5.75
CA SER A 232 6.99 -24.43 -6.80
C SER A 232 5.86 -23.51 -7.28
N GLN A 233 4.64 -24.03 -7.48
CA GLN A 233 3.48 -23.21 -7.86
C GLN A 233 3.13 -22.17 -6.79
N ILE A 234 3.12 -22.57 -5.50
CA ILE A 234 2.91 -21.68 -4.35
C ILE A 234 3.96 -20.56 -4.35
N ILE A 235 5.25 -20.91 -4.46
CA ILE A 235 6.35 -19.93 -4.44
C ILE A 235 6.34 -19.01 -5.68
N ASP A 236 5.98 -19.52 -6.86
CA ASP A 236 5.88 -18.70 -8.06
C ASP A 236 4.72 -17.71 -7.97
N ALA A 237 3.57 -18.13 -7.42
CA ALA A 237 2.44 -17.24 -7.13
C ALA A 237 2.82 -16.17 -6.09
N PHE A 238 3.55 -16.56 -5.04
CA PHE A 238 4.09 -15.65 -4.02
C PHE A 238 4.97 -14.57 -4.64
N LYS A 239 5.95 -14.97 -5.46
CA LYS A 239 6.87 -14.05 -6.16
C LYS A 239 6.13 -13.15 -7.13
N SER A 240 5.20 -13.69 -7.91
CA SER A 240 4.37 -12.91 -8.84
C SER A 240 3.63 -11.80 -8.12
N GLY A 241 2.98 -12.13 -7.01
CA GLY A 241 2.23 -11.15 -6.25
C GLY A 241 3.11 -10.07 -5.60
N ILE A 242 4.31 -10.42 -5.12
CA ILE A 242 5.30 -9.43 -4.66
C ILE A 242 5.72 -8.50 -5.81
N ASN A 243 5.93 -9.04 -7.01
CA ASN A 243 6.28 -8.24 -8.18
C ASN A 243 5.14 -7.30 -8.61
N ASP A 244 3.88 -7.71 -8.48
CA ASP A 244 2.73 -6.84 -8.72
C ASP A 244 2.69 -5.67 -7.74
N ALA A 245 2.86 -5.97 -6.45
CA ALA A 245 2.95 -4.94 -5.39
C ALA A 245 4.10 -3.96 -5.66
N LYS A 246 5.26 -4.46 -6.09
CA LYS A 246 6.44 -3.66 -6.46
C LYS A 246 6.16 -2.78 -7.69
N SER A 247 5.54 -3.33 -8.72
CA SER A 247 5.19 -2.63 -9.96
C SER A 247 4.28 -1.43 -9.71
N ILE A 248 3.31 -1.55 -8.79
CA ILE A 248 2.44 -0.43 -8.36
C ILE A 248 3.29 0.73 -7.81
N ILE A 249 4.23 0.43 -6.91
CA ILE A 249 5.10 1.44 -6.29
C ILE A 249 6.08 2.03 -7.31
N GLU A 250 6.69 1.21 -8.16
CA GLU A 250 7.64 1.67 -9.18
C GLU A 250 6.97 2.58 -10.20
N LYS A 251 5.76 2.23 -10.64
CA LYS A 251 4.94 3.08 -11.51
C LYS A 251 4.61 4.40 -10.83
N ALA A 252 4.13 4.37 -9.58
CA ALA A 252 3.84 5.57 -8.81
C ALA A 252 5.07 6.47 -8.64
N ARG A 253 6.23 5.89 -8.34
CA ARG A 253 7.51 6.62 -8.23
C ARG A 253 7.93 7.24 -9.55
N SER A 254 7.79 6.52 -10.66
CA SER A 254 8.10 7.00 -12.00
C SER A 254 7.22 8.20 -12.37
N GLU A 255 5.91 8.07 -12.16
CA GLU A 255 4.94 9.15 -12.37
C GLU A 255 5.27 10.38 -11.52
N MET A 256 5.55 10.18 -10.22
CA MET A 256 5.91 11.27 -9.30
C MET A 256 7.19 12.00 -9.73
N SER A 257 8.16 11.28 -10.29
CA SER A 257 9.43 11.87 -10.76
C SER A 257 9.28 12.61 -12.08
N ALA A 258 8.33 12.19 -12.93
CA ALA A 258 8.03 12.84 -14.20
C ALA A 258 7.17 14.10 -14.03
N GLU A 259 6.38 14.16 -12.97
CA GLU A 259 5.48 15.27 -12.69
C GLU A 259 6.27 16.49 -12.18
N LYS A 260 6.22 17.60 -12.92
CA LYS A 260 6.77 18.88 -12.45
C LYS A 260 5.80 19.48 -11.44
N ASN A 261 6.19 19.52 -10.17
CA ASN A 261 5.42 20.22 -9.17
C ASN A 261 5.67 21.74 -9.27
N GLU A 262 4.65 22.47 -9.72
CA GLU A 262 4.69 23.93 -9.88
C GLU A 262 4.86 24.67 -8.54
N LEU A 263 4.59 24.03 -7.40
CA LEU A 263 4.83 24.61 -6.08
C LEU A 263 6.29 25.04 -5.87
N PHE A 264 7.24 24.36 -6.51
CA PHE A 264 8.66 24.69 -6.41
C PHE A 264 9.11 25.73 -7.43
N ALA A 265 8.21 26.25 -8.28
CA ALA A 265 8.54 27.33 -9.17
C ALA A 265 8.80 28.62 -8.35
N PRO A 266 9.83 29.41 -8.71
CA PRO A 266 10.11 30.66 -8.00
C PRO A 266 8.92 31.61 -8.12
N THR A 267 8.54 32.19 -6.99
CA THR A 267 7.48 33.20 -6.92
C THR A 267 7.93 34.47 -7.66
N PRO A 268 7.02 35.19 -8.35
CA PRO A 268 7.35 36.48 -8.95
C PRO A 268 8.01 37.44 -7.93
N PRO A 269 9.07 38.19 -8.29
CA PRO A 269 9.75 39.08 -7.34
C PRO A 269 8.83 40.15 -6.73
N VAL A 270 7.80 40.58 -7.45
CA VAL A 270 6.81 41.58 -7.00
C VAL A 270 5.96 41.12 -5.81
N ILE A 271 5.94 39.81 -5.52
CA ILE A 271 5.21 39.23 -4.40
C ILE A 271 6.07 38.78 -3.22
N ASP A 272 7.39 38.89 -3.36
CA ASP A 272 8.32 38.57 -2.29
C ASP A 272 8.63 39.85 -1.50
N VAL A 273 8.09 39.93 -0.27
CA VAL A 273 8.28 41.07 0.63
C VAL A 273 9.75 41.38 0.91
N THR A 274 10.68 40.46 0.66
CA THR A 274 12.12 40.70 0.84
C THR A 274 12.76 41.40 -0.37
N LYS A 275 12.12 41.37 -1.54
CA LYS A 275 12.68 41.85 -2.81
C LYS A 275 12.40 43.33 -3.05
N PRO A 276 13.35 44.10 -3.61
CA PRO A 276 13.17 45.53 -3.92
C PRO A 276 11.92 45.85 -4.77
N GLU A 277 11.48 44.89 -5.58
CA GLU A 277 10.35 44.98 -6.51
C GLU A 277 8.97 44.88 -5.81
N PHE A 278 8.94 44.59 -4.51
CA PHE A 278 7.69 44.56 -3.75
C PHE A 278 7.13 45.97 -3.49
N HIS A 279 5.86 46.17 -3.84
CA HIS A 279 5.12 47.40 -3.58
C HIS A 279 3.73 47.11 -3.03
N TYR A 280 3.29 47.88 -2.03
CA TYR A 280 1.96 47.70 -1.41
C TYR A 280 0.80 47.88 -2.42
N SER A 281 0.99 48.66 -3.48
CA SER A 281 0.01 48.81 -4.56
C SER A 281 -0.30 47.50 -5.31
N ALA A 282 0.60 46.51 -5.25
CA ALA A 282 0.35 45.17 -5.80
C ALA A 282 -0.55 44.33 -4.88
N PHE A 283 -0.71 44.71 -3.61
CA PHE A 283 -1.43 43.99 -2.56
C PHE A 283 -2.27 44.95 -1.71
N TYR A 284 -3.20 45.65 -2.34
CA TYR A 284 -4.03 46.62 -1.64
C TYR A 284 -5.29 45.95 -1.08
N SER A 285 -5.55 46.12 0.22
CA SER A 285 -6.84 45.86 0.83
C SER A 285 -7.36 47.12 1.52
N ALA A 286 -8.62 47.47 1.28
CA ALA A 286 -9.30 48.58 1.97
C ALA A 286 -9.85 48.17 3.35
N ALA A 287 -10.04 46.87 3.58
CA ALA A 287 -10.69 46.31 4.76
C ALA A 287 -9.70 45.84 5.83
N ARG A 288 -8.44 45.56 5.44
CA ARG A 288 -7.41 45.01 6.34
C ARG A 288 -6.51 46.13 6.88
N ASP A 289 -6.24 46.07 8.18
CA ASP A 289 -5.22 46.91 8.79
C ASP A 289 -3.83 46.36 8.48
N VAL A 290 -2.93 47.25 8.07
CA VAL A 290 -1.58 46.86 7.60
C VAL A 290 -0.59 46.71 8.75
N SER A 291 -0.94 47.24 9.92
CA SER A 291 -0.20 47.05 11.18
C SER A 291 -0.10 45.57 11.61
N GLN A 292 -0.94 44.70 11.03
CA GLN A 292 -0.95 43.26 11.27
C GLN A 292 0.12 42.49 10.48
N PHE A 293 0.85 43.17 9.59
CA PHE A 293 1.88 42.58 8.74
C PHE A 293 3.27 43.11 9.09
N ASP A 294 4.29 42.58 8.41
CA ASP A 294 5.67 43.03 8.58
C ASP A 294 5.82 44.55 8.38
N ALA A 295 6.69 45.19 9.15
CA ALA A 295 6.94 46.64 9.12
C ALA A 295 7.27 47.17 7.72
N ARG A 296 7.83 46.33 6.84
CA ARG A 296 8.07 46.71 5.44
C ARG A 296 6.78 46.92 4.63
N VAL A 297 5.73 46.14 4.89
CA VAL A 297 4.42 46.28 4.24
C VAL A 297 3.77 47.60 4.66
N GLU A 298 3.88 47.96 5.94
CA GLU A 298 3.44 49.25 6.46
C GLU A 298 4.23 50.41 5.84
N GLY A 299 5.55 50.29 5.74
CA GLY A 299 6.41 51.27 5.08
C GLY A 299 6.04 51.50 3.60
N GLU A 300 5.77 50.44 2.85
CA GLU A 300 5.33 50.56 1.44
C GLU A 300 3.91 51.13 1.31
N LYS A 301 3.00 50.85 2.26
CA LYS A 301 1.67 51.49 2.28
C LYS A 301 1.78 53.00 2.49
N VAL A 302 2.60 53.44 3.44
CA VAL A 302 2.80 54.87 3.71
C VAL A 302 3.36 55.58 2.47
N LYS A 303 4.29 54.94 1.74
CA LYS A 303 4.79 55.46 0.45
C LYS A 303 3.67 55.54 -0.59
N ALA A 304 2.85 54.51 -0.73
CA ALA A 304 1.73 54.50 -1.68
C ALA A 304 0.65 55.55 -1.35
N ASP A 305 0.33 55.74 -0.07
CA ASP A 305 -0.62 56.75 0.41
C ASP A 305 -0.05 58.17 0.29
N GLY A 306 1.27 58.35 0.46
CA GLY A 306 1.98 59.60 0.20
C GLY A 306 2.08 59.95 -1.28
N ALA A 307 2.28 58.96 -2.16
CA ALA A 307 2.32 59.13 -3.61
C ALA A 307 0.93 59.37 -4.24
N ARG A 308 -0.16 58.97 -3.57
CA ARG A 308 -1.55 59.34 -3.91
C ARG A 308 -1.95 60.75 -3.46
N ARG A 309 -1.07 61.49 -2.78
CA ARG A 309 -1.32 62.85 -2.26
C ARG A 309 -0.56 64.00 -2.94
N PRO A 310 -0.27 64.02 -4.24
CA PRO A 310 -0.19 65.27 -4.96
C PRO A 310 -1.61 65.63 -5.41
N ASP A 311 -2.20 66.61 -4.75
CA ASP A 311 -3.38 67.37 -5.17
C ASP A 311 -4.76 66.71 -4.96
N GLY A 312 -5.33 66.93 -3.76
CA GLY A 312 -6.77 67.20 -3.56
C GLY A 312 -7.83 66.14 -3.95
N ALA A 313 -7.48 64.97 -4.47
CA ALA A 313 -8.45 63.97 -4.89
C ALA A 313 -8.95 63.14 -3.69
N SER A 314 -10.26 63.19 -3.41
CA SER A 314 -10.92 62.38 -2.40
C SER A 314 -10.65 60.89 -2.59
N LYS A 315 -10.46 60.14 -1.49
CA LYS A 315 -10.33 58.67 -1.49
C LYS A 315 -11.37 58.03 -2.43
N PRO A 316 -11.01 57.03 -3.25
CA PRO A 316 -12.01 56.29 -4.03
C PRO A 316 -13.05 55.71 -3.07
N LYS A 317 -14.33 56.03 -3.32
CA LYS A 317 -15.46 55.60 -2.50
C LYS A 317 -15.45 54.07 -2.40
N SER A 318 -15.63 53.54 -1.20
CA SER A 318 -15.79 52.09 -1.04
C SER A 318 -17.03 51.61 -1.81
N VAL A 319 -17.07 50.32 -2.15
CA VAL A 319 -18.25 49.70 -2.80
C VAL A 319 -19.53 49.91 -1.97
N LEU A 320 -19.39 50.00 -0.65
CA LEU A 320 -20.50 50.34 0.27
C LEU A 320 -20.94 51.80 0.14
N GLN A 321 -20.02 52.75 -0.02
CA GLN A 321 -20.35 54.17 -0.25
C GLN A 321 -21.00 54.40 -1.62
N GLN A 322 -20.56 53.68 -2.65
CA GLN A 322 -21.19 53.75 -3.97
C GLN A 322 -22.63 53.20 -3.98
N ARG A 323 -22.96 52.27 -3.08
CA ARG A 323 -24.32 51.72 -2.93
C ARG A 323 -25.25 52.54 -2.04
N LEU A 324 -24.71 53.42 -1.20
CA LEU A 324 -25.49 54.32 -0.34
C LEU A 324 -25.81 55.66 -1.01
N ASP A 325 -25.04 56.03 -2.04
CA ASP A 325 -25.20 57.27 -2.80
C ASP A 325 -26.08 57.13 -4.07
N GLY A 326 -26.66 55.94 -4.30
CA GLY A 326 -27.59 55.65 -5.40
C GLY A 326 -28.85 54.98 -4.89
#